data_AF-A0A349PKA1-F1
#
_entry.id   AF-A0A349PKA1-F1
#
_cell.length_a   1.000
_cell.length_b   1.000
_cell.length_c   1.000
_cell.angle_alpha   90.00
_cell.angle_beta   90.00
_cell.angle_gamma   90.00
#
_symmetry.space_group_name_H-M   'P 1'
#
loop_
_entity.id
_entity.type
_entity.pdbx_description
1 polymer ?
#
loop_
_entity_poly.entity_id
_entity_poly.type
_entity_poly.pdbx_seq_one_letter_code
_entity_poly.pdbx_strand_id
1 'polypeptide(L)'
;FALIPSFSTNSISFQILTYVIIAGYGAGFATMPSFVKSIYGTENYGQVLGYILTAWSAAAFAGPLLLGLSAEITIFYLFSFLLIIALVVGMWLKGLLAKTL
;
A
#
# COMPACT_ATOMS: atom_id res chain seq x y z
N PHE A 1 9.91 3.38 2.93
CA PHE A 1 10.73 2.25 2.45
C PHE A 1 12.15 2.66 2.11
N ALA A 2 12.39 3.71 1.30
CA ALA A 2 13.76 4.17 0.96
C ALA A 2 14.68 4.50 2.15
N LEU A 3 14.12 4.88 3.31
CA LEU A 3 14.89 5.18 4.52
C LEU A 3 15.35 3.93 5.29
N ILE A 4 14.75 2.76 5.04
CA ILE A 4 15.02 1.54 5.81
C ILE A 4 16.51 1.13 5.77
N PRO A 5 17.18 1.12 4.60
CA PRO A 5 18.61 0.77 4.52
C PRO A 5 19.52 1.75 5.29
N SER A 6 19.11 3.00 5.46
CA SER A 6 19.91 4.01 6.19
C SER A 6 19.78 3.88 7.72
N PHE A 7 18.66 3.32 8.21
CA PHE A 7 18.38 3.13 9.65
C PHE A 7 18.57 1.68 10.11
N SER A 8 19.05 0.78 9.25
CA SER A 8 19.29 -0.64 9.56
C SER A 8 20.59 -0.90 10.33
N THR A 9 21.44 0.11 10.52
CA THR A 9 22.71 -0.01 11.26
C THR A 9 22.53 -0.22 12.77
N ASN A 10 21.39 0.19 13.34
CA ASN A 10 21.04 -0.02 14.73
C ASN A 10 19.67 -0.72 14.82
N SER A 11 19.61 -1.86 15.51
CA SER A 11 18.41 -2.69 15.63
C SER A 11 17.21 -1.93 16.20
N ILE A 12 17.45 -0.99 17.12
CA ILE A 12 16.38 -0.20 17.76
C ILE A 12 15.75 0.77 16.76
N SER A 13 16.55 1.49 15.96
CA SER A 13 16.03 2.43 14.96
C SER A 13 15.26 1.71 13.86
N PHE A 14 15.76 0.55 13.42
CA PHE A 14 15.07 -0.29 12.45
C PHE A 14 13.70 -0.75 12.96
N GLN A 15 13.62 -1.21 14.21
CA GLN A 15 12.37 -1.64 14.83
C GLN A 15 11.35 -0.51 14.93
N ILE A 16 11.75 0.66 15.42
CA ILE A 16 10.86 1.82 15.55
C ILE A 16 10.30 2.21 14.19
N LEU A 17 11.16 2.32 13.17
CA LEU A 17 10.73 2.66 11.82
C LEU A 17 9.75 1.62 11.25
N THR A 18 10.03 0.34 11.47
CA THR A 18 9.17 -0.75 11.00
C THR A 18 7.81 -0.73 11.69
N TYR A 19 7.76 -0.48 13.00
CA TYR A 19 6.50 -0.36 13.74
C TYR A 19 5.65 0.81 13.26
N VAL A 20 6.25 1.95 12.94
CA VAL A 20 5.52 3.09 12.35
C VAL A 20 4.91 2.70 11.00
N ILE A 21 5.66 2.00 10.15
CA ILE A 21 5.18 1.55 8.84
C ILE A 21 4.00 0.57 9.00
N ILE A 22 4.14 -0.42 9.87
CA ILE A 22 3.09 -1.42 10.12
C ILE A 22 1.85 -0.78 10.73
N ALA A 23 2.00 0.16 11.67
CA ALA A 23 0.89 0.88 12.27
C ALA A 23 0.10 1.69 11.22
N GLY A 24 0.80 2.41 10.34
CA GLY A 24 0.16 3.12 9.22
C GLY A 24 -0.56 2.19 8.24
N TYR A 25 0.04 1.03 7.94
CA TYR A 25 -0.59 0.01 7.10
C TYR A 25 -1.88 -0.53 7.74
N GLY A 26 -1.86 -0.84 9.04
CA GLY A 26 -3.02 -1.31 9.79
C GLY A 26 -4.15 -0.28 9.86
N ALA A 27 -3.83 1.00 10.09
CA ALA A 27 -4.82 2.08 10.10
C ALA A 27 -5.52 2.26 8.75
N GLY A 28 -4.78 2.13 7.64
CA GLY A 28 -5.35 2.18 6.29
C GLY A 28 -6.31 1.01 6.02
N PHE A 29 -5.92 -0.21 6.39
CA PHE A 29 -6.76 -1.39 6.18
C PHE A 29 -8.04 -1.37 7.03
N ALA A 30 -7.95 -0.90 8.28
CA ALA A 30 -9.10 -0.80 9.18
C ALA A 30 -10.17 0.20 8.68
N THR A 31 -9.75 1.28 8.00
CA THR A 31 -10.66 2.30 7.48
C THR A 31 -11.23 1.96 6.09
N MET A 32 -10.63 0.99 5.39
CA MET A 32 -10.98 0.63 4.01
C MET A 32 -12.45 0.21 3.82
N PRO A 33 -13.05 -0.69 4.65
CA PRO A 33 -14.44 -1.10 4.45
C PRO A 33 -15.44 0.04 4.69
N SER A 34 -15.15 0.91 5.67
CA SER A 34 -15.96 2.08 5.98
C SER A 34 -15.93 3.09 4.81
N PHE A 35 -14.76 3.31 4.23
CA PHE A 35 -14.57 4.20 3.09
C PHE A 35 -15.29 3.70 1.83
N VAL A 36 -15.14 2.41 1.51
CA VAL A 36 -15.83 1.79 0.37
C VAL A 36 -17.35 1.89 0.54
N LYS A 37 -17.86 1.59 1.74
CA LYS A 37 -19.29 1.73 2.06
C LYS A 37 -19.78 3.18 1.90
N SER A 38 -18.96 4.16 2.28
CA SER A 38 -19.32 5.58 2.16
C SER A 38 -19.41 6.05 0.70
N ILE A 39 -18.65 5.46 -0.22
CA ILE A 39 -18.61 5.88 -1.64
C ILE A 39 -19.61 5.09 -2.48
N TYR A 40 -19.66 3.77 -2.31
CA TYR A 40 -20.42 2.86 -3.18
C TYR A 40 -21.77 2.42 -2.60
N GLY A 41 -22.10 2.85 -1.38
CA GLY A 41 -23.31 2.45 -0.68
C GLY A 41 -23.28 0.99 -0.22
N THR A 42 -24.34 0.56 0.47
CA THR A 42 -24.47 -0.80 1.02
C THR A 42 -24.88 -1.85 0.00
N GLU A 43 -25.28 -1.46 -1.20
CA GLU A 43 -25.72 -2.40 -2.23
C GLU A 43 -24.52 -3.08 -2.92
N ASN A 44 -23.47 -2.32 -3.21
CA ASN A 44 -22.29 -2.81 -3.94
C ASN A 44 -21.02 -2.94 -3.08
N TYR A 45 -21.10 -2.69 -1.76
CA TYR A 45 -19.91 -2.67 -0.89
C TYR A 45 -19.11 -3.99 -0.94
N GLY A 46 -19.80 -5.13 -0.93
CA GLY A 46 -19.16 -6.44 -0.86
C GLY A 46 -18.44 -6.80 -2.16
N GLN A 47 -19.02 -6.42 -3.31
CA GLN A 47 -18.41 -6.66 -4.62
C GLN A 47 -17.13 -5.83 -4.78
N VAL A 48 -17.18 -4.54 -4.44
CA VAL A 48 -16.02 -3.64 -4.52
C VAL A 48 -14.92 -4.05 -3.54
N LEU A 49 -15.28 -4.38 -2.30
CA LEU A 49 -14.31 -4.89 -1.33
C LEU A 49 -13.69 -6.21 -1.81
N GLY A 50 -14.49 -7.08 -2.44
CA GLY A 50 -14.01 -8.31 -3.07
C GLY A 50 -12.93 -8.03 -4.13
N TYR A 51 -13.14 -7.08 -5.04
CA TYR A 51 -12.14 -6.70 -6.05
C TYR A 51 -10.85 -6.16 -5.43
N ILE A 52 -10.96 -5.35 -4.37
CA ILE A 52 -9.82 -4.83 -3.62
C ILE A 52 -9.02 -5.98 -2.99
N LEU A 53 -9.70 -6.95 -2.36
CA LEU A 53 -9.05 -8.10 -1.74
C LEU A 53 -8.40 -9.02 -2.78
N THR A 54 -9.01 -9.20 -3.96
CA THR A 54 -8.37 -9.93 -5.08
C THR A 54 -7.09 -9.24 -5.54
N ALA A 55 -7.10 -7.92 -5.70
CA ALA A 55 -5.89 -7.15 -6.04
C ALA A 55 -4.83 -7.27 -4.94
N TRP A 56 -5.24 -7.27 -3.66
CA TRP A 56 -4.35 -7.46 -2.54
C TRP A 56 -3.72 -8.87 -2.52
N SER A 57 -4.50 -9.92 -2.78
CA SER A 57 -3.98 -11.29 -2.93
C SER A 57 -2.96 -11.40 -4.07
N ALA A 58 -3.21 -10.74 -5.21
CA ALA A 58 -2.25 -10.70 -6.31
C ALA A 58 -0.93 -10.00 -5.90
N ALA A 59 -1.02 -8.89 -5.16
CA ALA A 59 0.15 -8.20 -4.63
C ALA A 59 0.93 -9.07 -3.62
N ALA A 60 0.24 -9.86 -2.79
CA ALA A 60 0.86 -10.79 -1.84
C ALA A 60 1.67 -11.89 -2.54
N PHE A 61 1.26 -12.34 -3.73
CA PHE A 61 2.04 -13.26 -4.55
C PHE A 61 3.20 -12.57 -5.29
N ALA A 62 2.97 -11.36 -5.82
CA ALA A 62 3.99 -10.60 -6.53
C ALA A 62 5.17 -10.17 -5.63
N GLY A 63 4.91 -9.87 -4.35
CA GLY A 63 5.95 -9.44 -3.40
C GLY A 63 7.13 -10.41 -3.27
N PRO A 64 6.91 -11.69 -2.88
CA PRO A 64 7.95 -12.71 -2.81
C PRO A 64 8.66 -12.98 -4.14
N LEU A 65 7.92 -12.93 -5.26
CA LEU A 65 8.52 -13.09 -6.58
C LEU A 65 9.50 -11.95 -6.91
N LEU A 66 9.15 -10.71 -6.59
CA LEU A 66 10.04 -9.56 -6.76
C LEU A 66 11.27 -9.64 -5.85
N LEU A 67 11.10 -10.15 -4.62
CA LEU A 67 12.20 -10.43 -3.69
C LEU A 67 13.17 -11.46 -4.25
N GLY A 68 12.68 -12.52 -4.90
CA GLY A 68 13.53 -13.54 -5.53
C GLY A 68 14.27 -13.06 -6.78
N LEU A 69 13.82 -11.97 -7.41
CA LEU A 69 14.42 -11.42 -8.64
C LEU A 69 15.40 -10.26 -8.41
N SER A 70 15.43 -9.68 -7.20
CA SER A 70 16.14 -8.43 -6.93
C SER A 70 17.11 -8.56 -5.75
N ALA A 71 18.16 -7.73 -5.73
CA ALA A 71 19.02 -7.63 -4.56
C ALA A 71 18.30 -6.98 -3.36
N GLU A 72 18.68 -7.38 -2.15
CA GLU A 72 18.03 -6.98 -0.89
C GLU A 72 17.96 -5.47 -0.69
N ILE A 73 19.01 -4.71 -0.99
CA ILE A 73 18.98 -3.25 -0.84
C ILE A 73 18.11 -2.60 -1.91
N THR A 74 18.20 -3.10 -3.16
CA THR A 74 17.47 -2.58 -4.31
C THR A 74 15.96 -2.72 -4.14
N ILE A 75 15.48 -3.77 -3.45
CA ILE A 75 14.05 -3.98 -3.22
C ILE A 75 13.40 -2.82 -2.45
N PHE A 76 14.10 -2.24 -1.47
CA PHE A 76 13.55 -1.15 -0.66
C PHE A 76 13.34 0.12 -1.48
N TYR A 77 14.24 0.39 -2.43
CA TYR A 77 14.11 1.49 -3.36
C TYR A 77 13.01 1.23 -4.40
N LEU A 78 12.91 -0.01 -4.91
CA LEU A 78 11.85 -0.43 -5.82
C LEU A 78 10.46 -0.26 -5.19
N PHE A 79 10.25 -0.74 -3.97
CA PHE A 79 8.99 -0.54 -3.23
C PHE A 79 8.70 0.93 -2.97
N SER A 80 9.73 1.72 -2.67
CA SER A 80 9.56 3.18 -2.51
C SER A 80 9.09 3.84 -3.81
N PHE A 81 9.64 3.43 -4.94
CA PHE A 81 9.23 3.91 -6.26
C PHE A 81 7.80 3.51 -6.61
N LEU A 82 7.43 2.25 -6.35
CA LEU A 82 6.06 1.75 -6.55
C LEU A 82 5.03 2.52 -5.70
N LEU A 83 5.36 2.87 -4.45
CA LEU A 83 4.47 3.68 -3.61
C LEU A 83 4.31 5.12 -4.12
N ILE A 84 5.37 5.72 -4.67
CA ILE A 84 5.28 7.04 -5.30
C ILE A 84 4.34 6.97 -6.51
N ILE A 85 4.48 5.95 -7.36
CA ILE A 85 3.57 5.73 -8.49
C ILE A 85 2.13 5.56 -7.98
N ALA A 86 1.91 4.72 -6.98
CA ALA A 86 0.58 4.47 -6.41
C ALA A 86 -0.05 5.77 -5.87
N LEU A 87 0.74 6.62 -5.23
CA LEU A 87 0.29 7.93 -4.73
C LEU A 87 -0.11 8.86 -5.89
N VAL A 88 0.71 8.94 -6.94
CA VAL A 88 0.43 9.76 -8.13
C VAL A 88 -0.85 9.29 -8.82
N VAL A 89 -0.99 7.98 -9.03
CA VAL A 89 -2.20 7.37 -9.63
C VAL A 89 -3.41 7.66 -8.75
N GLY A 90 -3.30 7.53 -7.43
CA GLY A 90 -4.38 7.85 -6.49
C GLY A 90 -4.83 9.31 -6.57
N MET A 91 -3.89 10.25 -6.61
CA MET A 91 -4.22 11.67 -6.79
C MET A 91 -4.89 11.93 -8.14
N TRP A 92 -4.42 11.26 -9.20
CA TRP A 92 -4.98 11.39 -10.54
C TRP A 92 -6.42 10.85 -10.62
N LEU A 93 -6.68 9.66 -10.08
CA LEU A 93 -8.02 9.07 -10.00
C LEU A 93 -8.98 9.93 -9.18
N LYS A 94 -8.52 10.52 -8.06
CA LYS A 94 -9.30 11.49 -7.29
C LYS A 94 -9.69 12.70 -8.14
N GLY A 95 -8.78 13.22 -8.95
CA GLY A 95 -9.05 14.33 -9.87
C GLY A 95 -10.05 13.99 -10.97
N LEU A 96 -10.05 12.74 -11.45
CA LEU A 96 -11.04 12.26 -12.42
C LEU A 96 -12.43 12.11 -11.80
N LEU A 97 -12.53 11.53 -10.60
CA LEU A 97 -13.79 11.41 -9.88
C LEU A 97 -14.40 12.78 -9.55
N ALA A 98 -13.58 13.76 -9.18
CA ALA A 98 -14.03 15.12 -8.88
C ALA A 98 -14.54 15.91 -10.09
N LYS A 99 -14.23 15.48 -11.32
CA LYS A 99 -14.74 16.11 -12.55
C LYS A 99 -16.05 15.49 -13.05
N THR A 100 -16.33 14.26 -12.63
CA THR A 100 -17.49 13.47 -13.09
C THR A 100 -18.72 13.66 -12.19
N LEU A 101 -18.51 14.08 -10.93
CA LEU A 101 -19.55 14.52 -9.98
C LEU A 101 -19.80 16.02 -10.11
#